data_AF-A0A0S7BN34-F1
#
_entry.id   AF-A0A0S7BN34-F1
#
_cell.length_a   1.000
_cell.length_b   1.000
_cell.length_c   1.000
_cell.angle_alpha   90.00
_cell.angle_beta   90.00
_cell.angle_gamma   90.00
#
_symmetry.space_group_name_H-M   'P 1'
#
loop_
_entity.id
_entity.type
_entity.pdbx_description
1 polymer ?
#
loop_
_entity_poly.entity_id
_entity_poly.type
_entity_poly.pdbx_seq_one_letter_code
_entity_poly.pdbx_strand_id
1 'polypeptide(L)'
;MKIFGEYIRKLREDKQLPLRKVAAALDIDTSVLSKIERNERKPTSEMIPVLAETLDKTEKEIQITYIKFLILNDLGDLKYLEDGLNETLKLIK
;
A
#
# COMPACT_ATOMS: atom_id res chain seq x y z
N MET A 1 -8.11 -11.13 -2.70
CA MET A 1 -6.92 -10.76 -1.91
C MET A 1 -7.06 -9.29 -1.55
N LYS A 2 -6.78 -8.88 -0.30
CA LYS A 2 -6.96 -7.47 0.09
C LYS A 2 -5.93 -6.61 -0.63
N ILE A 3 -6.41 -5.67 -1.44
CA ILE A 3 -5.58 -4.70 -2.16
C ILE A 3 -5.00 -3.72 -1.13
N PHE A 4 -3.88 -3.06 -1.42
CA PHE A 4 -3.19 -2.17 -0.47
C PHE A 4 -4.12 -1.15 0.21
N GLY A 5 -5.08 -0.56 -0.53
CA GLY A 5 -6.07 0.37 0.02
C GLY A 5 -6.91 -0.24 1.14
N GLU A 6 -7.39 -1.47 0.95
CA GLU A 6 -8.17 -2.20 1.97
C GLU A 6 -7.33 -2.55 3.19
N TYR A 7 -6.04 -2.84 3.00
CA TYR A 7 -5.10 -3.08 4.09
C TYR A 7 -4.92 -1.82 4.95
N ILE A 8 -4.69 -0.66 4.31
CA ILE A 8 -4.58 0.64 5.02
C ILE A 8 -5.87 0.98 5.75
N ARG A 9 -7.03 0.79 5.09
CA ARG A 9 -8.34 0.99 5.71
C ARG A 9 -8.51 0.14 6.97
N LYS A 10 -8.15 -1.15 6.89
CA LYS A 10 -8.23 -2.05 8.03
C LYS A 10 -7.36 -1.57 9.19
N LEU A 11 -6.09 -1.23 8.93
CA LEU A 11 -5.20 -0.71 9.98
C LEU A 11 -5.75 0.56 10.64
N ARG A 12 -6.32 1.46 9.83
CA ARG A 12 -6.94 2.69 10.34
C ARG A 12 -8.15 2.39 11.23
N GLU A 13 -9.03 1.49 10.79
CA GLU A 13 -10.24 1.08 11.53
C GLU A 13 -9.90 0.30 12.80
N ASP A 14 -8.91 -0.61 12.77
CA ASP A 14 -8.42 -1.35 13.94
C ASP A 14 -7.89 -0.40 15.03
N LYS A 15 -7.31 0.74 14.62
CA LYS A 15 -6.85 1.82 15.52
C LYS A 15 -7.93 2.86 15.85
N GLN A 16 -9.16 2.67 15.36
CA GLN A 16 -10.28 3.59 15.53
C GLN A 16 -9.96 5.03 15.08
N LEU A 17 -9.06 5.17 14.11
CA LEU A 17 -8.67 6.48 13.59
C LEU A 17 -9.72 6.99 12.59
N PRO A 18 -10.21 8.22 12.75
CA PRO A 18 -11.08 8.81 11.74
C PRO A 18 -10.25 9.14 10.49
N LEU A 19 -10.88 9.03 9.33
CA LEU A 19 -10.23 9.20 8.02
C LEU A 19 -9.47 10.54 7.90
N ARG A 20 -10.01 11.62 8.50
CA ARG A 20 -9.38 12.94 8.60
C ARG A 20 -8.02 12.98 9.29
N LYS A 21 -7.75 12.10 10.27
CA LYS A 21 -6.48 12.08 10.99
C LYS A 21 -5.35 11.56 10.11
N VAL A 22 -5.61 10.48 9.38
CA VAL A 22 -4.63 9.89 8.45
C VAL A 22 -4.43 10.77 7.22
N ALA A 23 -5.52 11.36 6.69
CA ALA A 23 -5.43 12.28 5.56
C ALA A 23 -4.60 13.53 5.90
N ALA A 24 -4.78 14.10 7.10
CA ALA A 24 -3.98 15.24 7.57
C ALA A 24 -2.50 14.89 7.76
N ALA A 25 -2.18 13.70 8.28
CA ALA A 25 -0.79 13.25 8.41
C ALA A 25 -0.10 13.12 7.05
N LEU A 26 -0.85 12.66 6.04
CA LEU A 26 -0.41 12.50 4.65
C LEU A 26 -0.38 13.81 3.86
N ASP A 27 -0.82 14.93 4.43
CA ASP A 27 -1.00 16.20 3.73
C ASP A 27 -1.86 16.08 2.43
N ILE A 28 -2.98 15.34 2.54
CA ILE A 28 -3.94 15.14 1.45
C ILE A 28 -5.39 15.37 1.90
N ASP A 29 -6.28 15.56 0.94
CA ASP A 29 -7.72 15.60 1.22
C ASP A 29 -8.24 14.24 1.72
N THR A 30 -9.24 14.30 2.60
CA THR A 30 -9.98 13.11 3.05
C THR A 30 -10.61 12.33 1.89
N SER A 31 -11.05 13.02 0.83
CA SER A 31 -11.59 12.38 -0.37
C SER A 31 -10.52 11.56 -1.12
N VAL A 32 -9.27 12.00 -1.10
CA VAL A 32 -8.13 11.30 -1.73
C VAL A 32 -7.83 10.03 -0.96
N LEU A 33 -7.69 10.11 0.37
CA LEU A 33 -7.50 8.92 1.18
C LEU A 33 -8.67 7.94 1.05
N SER A 34 -9.92 8.43 1.00
CA SER A 34 -11.10 7.59 0.80
C SER A 34 -11.09 6.85 -0.55
N LYS A 35 -10.61 7.49 -1.62
CA LYS A 35 -10.42 6.83 -2.93
C LYS A 35 -9.29 5.80 -2.88
N ILE A 36 -8.20 6.09 -2.18
CA ILE A 36 -7.09 5.14 -1.98
C ILE A 36 -7.59 3.90 -1.22
N GLU A 37 -8.31 4.07 -0.12
CA GLU A 37 -8.86 2.98 0.69
C GLU A 37 -9.91 2.12 -0.05
N ARG A 38 -10.53 2.66 -1.10
CA ARG A 38 -11.46 1.94 -2.00
C ARG A 38 -10.80 1.44 -3.28
N ASN A 39 -9.47 1.59 -3.41
CA ASN A 39 -8.69 1.23 -4.60
C ASN A 39 -9.11 1.99 -5.89
N GLU A 40 -9.80 3.11 -5.75
CA GLU A 40 -10.17 4.01 -6.85
C GLU A 40 -9.03 4.95 -7.24
N ARG A 41 -7.99 5.05 -6.40
CA ARG A 41 -6.78 5.84 -6.66
C ARG A 41 -5.54 5.07 -6.17
N LYS A 42 -4.51 5.02 -7.01
CA LYS A 42 -3.22 4.43 -6.63
C LYS A 42 -2.53 5.30 -5.56
N PRO A 43 -2.01 4.70 -4.47
CA PRO A 43 -1.16 5.39 -3.51
C PRO A 43 0.23 5.66 -4.11
N THR A 44 0.97 6.62 -3.55
CA THR A 44 2.37 6.89 -3.91
C THR A 44 3.32 6.31 -2.88
N SER A 45 4.56 5.99 -3.29
CA SER A 45 5.58 5.44 -2.38
C SER A 45 5.99 6.42 -1.28
N GLU A 46 5.87 7.72 -1.51
CA GLU A 46 6.14 8.79 -0.54
C GLU A 46 5.20 8.73 0.68
N MET A 47 4.03 8.10 0.54
CA MET A 47 3.08 7.92 1.64
C MET A 47 3.54 6.85 2.65
N ILE A 48 4.49 5.98 2.28
CA ILE A 48 4.85 4.79 3.08
C ILE A 48 5.39 5.16 4.47
N PRO A 49 6.36 6.08 4.64
CA PRO A 49 6.88 6.42 5.96
C PRO A 49 5.79 7.00 6.87
N VAL A 50 4.97 7.90 6.32
CA VAL A 50 3.89 8.56 7.07
C VAL A 50 2.79 7.58 7.46
N LEU A 51 2.43 6.65 6.56
CA LEU A 51 1.48 5.57 6.85
C LEU A 51 2.02 4.65 7.94
N ALA A 52 3.30 4.29 7.89
CA ALA A 52 3.94 3.44 8.88
C ALA A 52 3.87 4.07 10.28
N GLU A 53 4.28 5.35 10.40
CA GLU A 53 4.20 6.09 11.66
C GLU A 53 2.75 6.22 12.15
N THR A 54 1.84 6.73 11.31
CA THR A 54 0.44 6.98 11.69
C THR A 54 -0.29 5.69 12.08
N LEU A 55 0.02 4.59 11.41
CA LEU A 55 -0.62 3.30 11.61
C LEU A 55 0.15 2.37 12.53
N ASP A 56 1.22 2.85 13.20
CA ASP A 56 2.03 2.09 14.17
C ASP A 56 2.47 0.75 13.59
N LYS A 57 3.11 0.85 12.43
CA LYS A 57 3.72 -0.24 11.67
C LYS A 57 5.13 0.15 11.30
N THR A 58 5.94 -0.86 11.03
CA THR A 58 7.27 -0.61 10.47
C THR A 58 7.14 -0.19 9.00
N GLU A 59 8.03 0.69 8.53
CA GLU A 59 8.11 1.05 7.11
C GLU A 59 8.25 -0.20 6.23
N LYS A 60 9.03 -1.17 6.70
CA LYS A 60 9.23 -2.47 6.03
C LYS A 60 7.91 -3.21 5.79
N GLU A 61 7.02 -3.29 6.79
CA GLU A 61 5.73 -3.98 6.63
C GLU A 61 4.82 -3.30 5.60
N ILE A 62 4.72 -1.97 5.66
CA ILE A 62 3.93 -1.20 4.69
C ILE A 62 4.54 -1.32 3.29
N GLN A 63 5.86 -1.19 3.18
CA GLN A 63 6.58 -1.27 1.90
C GLN A 63 6.45 -2.65 1.25
N ILE A 64 6.58 -3.75 2.01
CA ILE A 64 6.36 -5.11 1.48
C ILE A 64 4.93 -5.24 0.92
N THR A 65 3.94 -4.70 1.62
CA THR A 65 2.55 -4.77 1.17
C THR A 65 2.31 -3.90 -0.06
N TYR A 66 2.97 -2.75 -0.14
CA TYR A 66 2.95 -1.87 -1.31
C TYR A 66 3.59 -2.52 -2.54
N ILE A 67 4.74 -3.18 -2.39
CA ILE A 67 5.42 -3.91 -3.47
C ILE A 67 4.52 -5.04 -4.00
N LYS A 68 3.91 -5.83 -3.10
CA LYS A 68 2.95 -6.87 -3.49
C LYS A 68 1.79 -6.29 -4.30
N PHE A 69 1.28 -5.14 -3.87
CA PHE A 69 0.22 -4.46 -4.60
C PHE A 69 0.64 -4.05 -6.01
N LEU A 70 1.80 -3.42 -6.18
CA LEU A 70 2.29 -3.04 -7.51
C LEU A 70 2.46 -4.25 -8.43
N ILE A 71 3.12 -5.30 -7.93
CA ILE A 71 3.34 -6.54 -8.70
C ILE A 71 2.00 -7.17 -9.11
N LEU A 72 1.08 -7.34 -8.17
CA LEU A 72 -0.20 -8.00 -8.46
C LEU A 72 -1.11 -7.14 -9.33
N ASN A 73 -1.12 -5.82 -9.14
CA ASN A 73 -1.96 -4.91 -9.90
C ASN A 73 -1.46 -4.72 -11.34
N ASP A 74 -0.15 -4.64 -11.54
CA ASP A 74 0.43 -4.28 -12.84
C ASP A 74 0.90 -5.52 -13.62
N LEU A 75 1.23 -6.62 -12.94
CA LEU A 75 1.83 -7.82 -13.55
C LEU A 75 1.06 -9.12 -13.24
N GLY A 76 0.02 -9.09 -12.41
CA GLY A 76 -0.65 -10.28 -11.85
C GLY A 76 -1.21 -11.27 -12.88
N ASP A 77 -1.58 -10.78 -14.07
CA ASP A 77 -2.17 -11.59 -15.14
C ASP A 77 -1.14 -12.19 -16.11
N LEU A 78 0.15 -11.92 -15.91
CA LEU A 78 1.21 -12.42 -16.79
C LEU A 78 1.48 -13.90 -16.53
N LYS A 79 1.41 -14.72 -17.60
CA LYS A 79 1.60 -16.18 -17.56
C LYS A 79 2.90 -16.63 -16.89
N TYR A 80 3.98 -15.88 -17.05
CA TYR A 80 5.33 -16.21 -16.55
C TYR A 80 5.79 -15.25 -15.44
N LEU A 81 4.84 -14.68 -14.68
CA LEU A 81 5.15 -13.73 -13.60
C LEU A 81 6.15 -14.32 -12.59
N GLU A 82 5.91 -15.55 -12.15
CA GLU A 82 6.78 -16.21 -11.17
C GLU A 82 8.21 -16.39 -11.69
N ASP A 83 8.36 -16.88 -12.92
CA ASP A 83 9.68 -17.04 -13.56
C ASP A 83 10.41 -15.69 -13.66
N GLY A 84 9.73 -14.65 -14.14
CA GLY A 84 10.29 -13.30 -14.27
C GLY A 84 10.73 -12.70 -12.92
N LEU A 85 9.93 -12.88 -11.86
CA LEU A 85 10.31 -12.45 -10.51
C LEU A 85 11.52 -13.23 -9.98
N ASN A 86 11.55 -14.54 -10.20
CA ASN A 86 12.67 -15.39 -9.77
C ASN A 86 13.98 -15.02 -10.47
N GLU A 87 13.98 -14.77 -11.78
CA GLU A 87 15.16 -14.29 -12.49
C GLU A 87 15.60 -12.90 -12.01
N THR A 88 14.64 -11.99 -11.77
CA THR A 88 14.94 -10.64 -11.26
C THR A 88 15.58 -10.69 -9.87
N LEU A 89 15.10 -11.56 -8.98
CA LEU A 89 15.66 -11.72 -7.63
C LEU A 89 17.11 -12.21 -7.63
N LYS A 90 17.55 -12.95 -8.66
CA LYS A 90 18.96 -13.38 -8.80
C LYS A 90 19.89 -12.22 -9.14
N LEU A 91 19.38 -11.17 -9.79
CA LEU A 91 20.16 -9.99 -10.18
C LEU A 91 20.34 -8.97 -9.05
N ILE A 92 19.46 -8.99 -8.05
CA ILE A 92 19.44 -8.04 -6.92
C ILE A 92 20.26 -8.57 -5.73
N LYS A 93 20.61 -9.87 -5.73
CA LYS A 93 21.48 -10.50 -4.73
C LYS A 93 22.95 -10.32 -5.07
#